data_AF-A0A0G1WPM1-F1
#
_entry.id   AF-A0A0G1WPM1-F1
#
_cell.length_a   1.000
_cell.length_b   1.000
_cell.length_c   1.000
_cell.angle_alpha   90.00
_cell.angle_beta   90.00
_cell.angle_gamma   90.00
#
_symmetry.space_group_name_H-M   'P 1'
#
loop_
_entity.id
_entity.type
_entity.pdbx_description
1 polymer ?
#
loop_
_entity_poly.entity_id
_entity_poly.type
_entity_poly.pdbx_seq_one_letter_code
_entity_poly.pdbx_strand_id
1 'polypeptide(L)'
;MENSMENLEQKVQKIEERNKMVEADKDWETSWTRRILLAVFTYLAIGAYMRAIDISRPWLNAVVPAVAFMLSTLTMPFFKKLWVKRNQKSLWDRKEI
;
A
#
# COMPACT_ATOMS: atom_id res chain seq x y z
N MET A 1 -24.35 18.51 31.75
CA MET A 1 -24.10 17.13 31.29
C MET A 1 -24.47 16.95 29.82
N GLU A 2 -25.60 17.49 29.35
CA GLU A 2 -25.99 17.57 27.92
C GLU A 2 -24.83 17.96 26.98
N ASN A 3 -24.19 19.11 27.25
CA ASN A 3 -23.11 19.68 26.44
C ASN A 3 -21.86 18.78 26.31
N SER A 4 -21.62 17.88 27.26
CA SER A 4 -20.45 16.99 27.23
C SER A 4 -20.68 15.79 26.31
N MET A 5 -21.92 15.29 26.28
CA MET A 5 -22.31 14.15 25.44
C MET A 5 -22.39 14.58 23.97
N GLU A 6 -22.99 15.74 23.72
CA GLU A 6 -23.10 16.34 22.39
C GLU A 6 -21.72 16.71 21.81
N ASN A 7 -20.78 17.19 22.63
CA ASN A 7 -19.40 17.44 22.22
C ASN A 7 -18.64 16.16 21.87
N LEU A 8 -18.94 15.04 22.56
CA LEU A 8 -18.34 13.75 22.26
C LEU A 8 -18.90 13.17 20.95
N GLU A 9 -20.21 13.25 20.71
CA GLU A 9 -20.82 12.81 19.45
C GLU A 9 -20.25 13.57 18.25
N GLN A 10 -20.12 14.90 18.35
CA GLN A 10 -19.50 15.71 17.30
C GLN A 10 -18.05 15.33 17.03
N LYS A 11 -17.28 15.01 18.08
CA LYS A 11 -15.90 14.53 17.93
C LYS A 11 -15.84 13.15 17.26
N VAL A 12 -16.74 12.24 17.62
CA VAL A 12 -16.83 10.90 17.02
C VAL A 12 -17.18 11.00 15.54
N GLN A 13 -18.21 11.77 15.17
CA GLN A 13 -18.59 11.99 13.78
C GLN A 13 -17.44 12.58 12.95
N LYS A 14 -16.73 13.57 13.49
CA LYS A 14 -15.57 14.18 12.82
C LYS A 14 -14.41 13.20 12.65
N ILE A 15 -14.24 12.24 13.56
CA ILE A 15 -13.23 11.19 13.44
C ILE A 15 -13.67 10.16 12.39
N GLU A 16 -14.93 9.75 12.38
CA GLU A 16 -15.48 8.82 11.40
C GLU A 16 -15.42 9.37 9.97
N GLU A 17 -15.79 10.64 9.77
CA GLU A 17 -15.69 11.30 8.46
C GLU A 17 -14.26 11.33 7.94
N ARG A 18 -13.28 11.68 8.80
CA ARG A 18 -11.86 11.67 8.39
C ARG A 18 -11.35 10.25 8.14
N ASN A 19 -11.72 9.29 8.97
CA ASN A 19 -11.33 7.89 8.79
C ASN A 19 -11.86 7.34 7.47
N LYS A 20 -13.09 7.70 7.08
CA LYS A 20 -13.69 7.29 5.81
C LYS A 20 -12.90 7.78 4.60
N MET A 21 -12.42 9.01 4.63
CA MET A 21 -11.54 9.54 3.57
C MET A 21 -10.20 8.80 3.53
N VAL A 22 -9.60 8.57 4.70
CA VAL A 22 -8.32 7.85 4.81
C VAL A 22 -8.45 6.39 4.38
N GLU A 23 -9.57 5.74 4.67
CA GLU A 23 -9.85 4.37 4.23
C GLU A 23 -10.02 4.27 2.72
N ALA A 24 -10.72 5.22 2.10
CA ALA A 24 -10.83 5.28 0.64
C ALA A 24 -9.45 5.48 -0.03
N ASP A 25 -8.60 6.36 0.50
CA ASP A 25 -7.23 6.56 0.00
C ASP A 25 -6.38 5.30 0.21
N LYS A 26 -6.52 4.63 1.36
CA LYS A 26 -5.81 3.39 1.66
C LYS A 26 -6.24 2.24 0.77
N ASP A 27 -7.52 2.16 0.44
CA ASP A 27 -8.06 1.18 -0.50
C ASP A 27 -7.57 1.47 -1.91
N TRP A 28 -7.45 2.74 -2.31
CA TRP A 28 -6.84 3.14 -3.57
C TRP A 28 -5.34 2.77 -3.64
N GLU A 29 -4.57 3.05 -2.58
CA GLU A 29 -3.16 2.67 -2.51
C GLU A 29 -2.95 1.16 -2.51
N THR A 30 -3.88 0.42 -1.90
CA THR A 30 -3.86 -1.04 -1.85
C THR A 30 -4.47 -1.67 -3.10
N SER A 31 -5.19 -0.87 -3.91
CA SER A 31 -5.90 -1.35 -5.08
C SER A 31 -4.93 -1.99 -6.08
N TRP A 32 -5.40 -3.09 -6.67
CA TRP A 32 -4.71 -3.73 -7.78
C TRP A 32 -4.58 -2.80 -8.98
N THR A 33 -5.46 -1.81 -9.11
CA THR A 33 -5.45 -0.79 -10.16
C THR A 33 -4.12 -0.05 -10.22
N ARG A 34 -3.62 0.49 -9.10
CA ARG A 34 -2.32 1.19 -9.06
C ARG A 34 -1.15 0.26 -9.38
N ARG A 35 -1.19 -0.97 -8.87
CA ARG A 35 -0.14 -1.98 -9.11
C ARG A 35 -0.07 -2.37 -10.59
N ILE A 36 -1.22 -2.60 -11.23
CA ILE A 36 -1.32 -2.91 -12.65
C ILE A 36 -0.84 -1.71 -13.48
N LEU A 37 -1.25 -0.49 -13.13
CA LEU A 37 -0.84 0.72 -13.84
C LEU A 37 0.68 0.89 -13.84
N LEU A 38 1.31 0.73 -12.66
CA LEU A 38 2.77 0.79 -12.52
C LEU A 38 3.45 -0.34 -13.29
N ALA A 39 2.95 -1.57 -13.21
CA ALA A 39 3.50 -2.70 -13.97
C ALA A 39 3.44 -2.46 -15.48
N VAL A 40 2.32 -1.94 -16.00
CA VAL A 40 2.15 -1.62 -17.42
C VAL A 40 3.10 -0.50 -17.84
N PHE A 41 3.17 0.61 -17.09
CA PHE A 41 4.07 1.71 -17.43
C PHE A 41 5.54 1.29 -17.39
N THR A 42 5.95 0.52 -16.39
CA THR A 42 7.31 -0.02 -16.31
C THR A 42 7.61 -0.97 -17.46
N TYR A 43 6.68 -1.85 -17.82
CA TYR A 43 6.83 -2.76 -18.95
C TYR A 43 6.98 -2.01 -20.29
N LEU A 44 6.15 -1.00 -20.53
CA LEU A 44 6.21 -0.18 -21.73
C LEU A 44 7.51 0.65 -21.79
N ALA A 45 7.91 1.29 -20.70
CA ALA A 45 9.12 2.09 -20.64
C ALA A 45 10.38 1.25 -20.92
N ILE A 46 10.48 0.07 -20.29
CA ILE A 46 11.64 -0.81 -20.43
C ILE A 46 11.62 -1.53 -21.79
N GLY A 47 10.46 -1.94 -22.28
CA GLY A 47 10.30 -2.49 -23.62
C GLY A 47 10.71 -1.48 -24.71
N ALA A 48 10.31 -0.21 -24.57
CA ALA A 48 10.71 0.87 -25.49
C ALA A 48 12.22 1.14 -25.42
N TYR A 49 12.80 1.22 -24.21
CA TYR A 49 14.23 1.40 -24.01
C TYR A 49 15.04 0.24 -24.62
N MET A 50 14.63 -1.00 -24.38
CA MET A 50 15.31 -2.19 -24.91
C MET A 50 15.20 -2.32 -26.43
N ARG A 51 14.10 -1.81 -27.02
CA ARG A 51 13.95 -1.67 -28.47
C ARG A 51 14.92 -0.62 -29.05
N ALA A 52 15.15 0.49 -28.33
CA ALA A 52 16.05 1.55 -28.78
C ALA A 52 17.53 1.11 -28.80
N ILE A 53 17.93 0.15 -27.95
CA ILE A 53 19.28 -0.41 -27.88
C ILE A 53 19.46 -1.72 -28.68
N ASP A 54 18.47 -2.09 -29.50
CA ASP A 54 18.44 -3.25 -30.40
C ASP A 54 18.84 -4.60 -29.76
N ILE A 55 18.52 -4.76 -28.47
CA ILE A 55 18.77 -6.00 -27.74
C ILE A 55 17.80 -7.09 -28.19
N SER A 56 18.33 -8.29 -28.41
CA SER A 56 17.53 -9.48 -28.72
C SER A 56 16.50 -9.77 -27.62
N ARG A 57 15.22 -9.87 -28.00
CA ARG A 57 14.05 -10.20 -27.15
C ARG A 57 13.71 -9.18 -26.03
N PRO A 58 13.42 -7.92 -26.37
CA PRO A 58 13.15 -6.84 -25.40
C PRO A 58 11.94 -7.11 -24.49
N TRP A 59 10.89 -7.73 -25.02
CA TRP A 59 9.67 -8.03 -24.28
C TRP A 59 9.82 -9.12 -23.21
N LEU A 60 10.80 -10.03 -23.36
CA LEU A 60 11.13 -11.04 -22.35
C LEU A 60 11.91 -10.43 -21.18
N ASN A 61 12.82 -9.49 -21.47
CA ASN A 61 13.61 -8.84 -20.44
C ASN A 61 12.80 -7.84 -19.60
N ALA A 62 11.76 -7.24 -20.16
CA ALA A 62 10.83 -6.36 -19.43
C ALA A 62 9.96 -7.10 -18.39
N VAL A 63 9.89 -8.44 -18.43
CA VAL A 63 9.17 -9.25 -17.42
C VAL A 63 9.88 -9.22 -16.06
N VAL A 64 11.22 -9.17 -16.05
CA VAL A 64 12.03 -9.15 -14.82
C VAL A 64 11.66 -7.99 -13.88
N PRO A 65 11.65 -6.71 -14.34
CA PRO A 65 11.26 -5.58 -13.50
C PRO A 65 9.78 -5.59 -13.11
N ALA A 66 8.87 -6.10 -13.95
CA ALA A 66 7.46 -6.25 -13.60
C ALA A 66 7.26 -7.28 -12.47
N VAL A 67 7.93 -8.43 -12.55
CA VAL A 67 7.90 -9.48 -11.52
C VAL A 67 8.58 -9.02 -10.23
N ALA A 68 9.71 -8.32 -10.33
CA ALA A 68 10.40 -7.75 -9.16
C ALA A 68 9.52 -6.73 -8.42
N PHE A 69 8.82 -5.86 -9.15
CA PHE A 69 7.87 -4.91 -8.57
C PHE A 69 6.68 -5.63 -7.91
N MET A 70 6.11 -6.64 -8.59
CA MET A 70 5.00 -7.42 -8.05
C MET A 70 5.40 -8.15 -6.76
N LEU A 71 6.56 -8.82 -6.74
CA LEU A 71 7.09 -9.48 -5.55
C LEU A 71 7.33 -8.50 -4.39
N SER A 72 7.85 -7.30 -4.65
CA SER A 72 8.04 -6.26 -3.63
C SER A 72 6.70 -5.85 -2.98
N THR A 73 5.67 -5.64 -3.80
CA THR A 73 4.35 -5.24 -3.29
C THR A 73 3.60 -6.33 -2.52
N LEU A 74 3.88 -7.61 -2.79
CA LEU A 74 3.29 -8.76 -2.08
C LEU A 74 4.08 -9.15 -0.82
N THR A 75 5.40 -8.98 -0.81
CA THR A 75 6.24 -9.34 0.33
C THR A 75 6.11 -8.35 1.48
N MET A 76 6.00 -7.04 1.21
CA MET A 76 5.89 -5.99 2.23
C MET A 76 4.74 -6.22 3.25
N PRO A 77 3.48 -6.50 2.83
CA PRO A 77 2.40 -6.79 3.78
C PRO A 77 2.60 -8.11 4.52
N PHE A 78 3.24 -9.11 3.90
CA PHE A 78 3.57 -10.38 4.55
C PHE A 78 4.60 -10.19 5.67
N PHE A 79 5.70 -9.49 5.40
CA PHE A 79 6.72 -9.16 6.40
C PHE A 79 6.17 -8.27 7.50
N LYS A 80 5.30 -7.29 7.16
CA LYS A 80 4.60 -6.47 8.15
C LYS A 80 3.73 -7.32 9.07
N LYS A 81 2.95 -8.27 8.54
CA LYS A 81 2.11 -9.18 9.33
C LYS A 81 2.94 -10.08 10.24
N LEU A 82 4.08 -10.58 9.75
CA LEU A 82 5.01 -11.40 10.53
C LEU A 82 5.67 -10.60 11.66
N TRP A 83 6.09 -9.37 11.38
CA TRP A 83 6.68 -8.46 12.36
C TRP A 83 5.67 -8.06 13.44
N VAL A 84 4.44 -7.66 13.07
CA VAL A 84 3.37 -7.32 14.02
C VAL A 84 3.01 -8.53 14.89
N LYS A 85 2.89 -9.74 14.32
CA LYS A 85 2.62 -10.96 15.11
C LYS A 85 3.71 -11.24 16.14
N ARG A 86 4.97 -10.89 15.83
CA ARG A 86 6.12 -11.09 16.72
C ARG A 86 6.29 -9.95 17.74
N ASN A 87 5.93 -8.72 17.38
CA ASN A 87 6.07 -7.52 18.23
C ASN A 87 4.77 -7.09 18.96
N GLN A 88 3.61 -7.71 18.71
CA GLN A 88 2.38 -7.37 19.45
C GLN A 88 2.46 -7.68 20.95
N LYS A 89 3.44 -8.49 21.38
CA LYS A 89 3.76 -8.65 22.80
C LYS A 89 4.30 -7.35 23.43
N SER A 90 4.79 -6.38 22.66
CA SER A 90 5.46 -5.18 23.21
C SER A 90 4.67 -3.86 23.09
N LEU A 91 3.50 -3.85 22.43
CA LEU A 91 2.72 -2.61 22.22
C LEU A 91 1.60 -2.41 23.24
N TRP A 92 1.17 -3.47 23.93
CA TRP A 92 0.23 -3.38 25.06
C TRP A 92 0.95 -3.11 26.39
N ASP A 93 2.17 -3.64 26.58
CA ASP A 93 3.02 -3.39 27.77
C ASP A 93 3.48 -1.93 27.94
N ARG A 94 3.38 -1.09 26.91
CA ARG A 94 3.76 0.34 26.97
C ARG A 94 2.61 1.30 27.27
N LYS A 95 1.38 0.81 27.41
CA LYS A 95 0.22 1.62 27.84
C LYS A 95 -0.07 1.50 29.34
N GLU A 96 0.67 0.67 30.07
CA GLU A 96 0.54 0.47 31.52
C GLU A 96 1.73 1.05 32.34
N ILE A 97 2.50 1.99 31.77
CA ILE A 97 3.50 2.78 32.51
C ILE A 97 3.16 4.26 32.40
#